data_AF-A0A349Q1N6-F1
#
_entry.id   AF-A0A349Q1N6-F1
#
_cell.length_a   1.000
_cell.length_b   1.000
_cell.length_c   1.000
_cell.angle_alpha   90.00
_cell.angle_beta   90.00
_cell.angle_gamma   90.00
#
_symmetry.space_group_name_H-M   'P 1'
#
loop_
_entity.id
_entity.type
_entity.pdbx_description
1 polymer ?
#
loop_
_entity_poly.entity_id
_entity_poly.type
_entity_poly.pdbx_seq_one_letter_code
_entity_poly.pdbx_strand_id
1 'polypeptide(L)'
;MTVPEYISSGYPISGQVSDAIVERAETDVMNCYVKPIVGVDATVEDYIEEVMALSYCLLLRRSILKTRFGSEQKKSQNGERFEDSIILRQITSICMPAILSLETKSLIDVPYNDVSDIIDFGYYKL
;
A
#
# COMPACT_ATOMS: atom_id res chain seq x y z
N MET A 1 3.26 -12.03 7.11
CA MET A 1 3.19 -11.52 8.49
C MET A 1 1.72 -11.49 8.94
N THR A 2 1.48 -11.32 10.23
CA THR A 2 0.17 -11.41 10.89
C THR A 2 -0.35 -10.02 11.28
N VAL A 3 -1.66 -9.88 11.47
CA VAL A 3 -2.29 -8.63 11.91
C VAL A 3 -1.66 -8.06 13.20
N PRO A 4 -1.38 -8.87 14.25
CA PRO A 4 -0.68 -8.39 15.44
C PRO A 4 0.72 -7.81 15.14
N GLU A 5 1.47 -8.43 14.23
CA GLU A 5 2.81 -7.95 13.86
C GLU A 5 2.72 -6.57 13.21
N TYR A 6 1.78 -6.33 12.29
CA TYR A 6 1.54 -5.01 11.72
C TYR A 6 1.20 -3.95 12.76
N ILE A 7 0.32 -4.26 13.70
CA ILE A 7 -0.05 -3.34 14.79
C ILE A 7 1.18 -3.02 15.64
N SER A 8 2.00 -4.02 15.96
CA SER A 8 3.24 -3.82 16.72
C SER A 8 4.28 -2.97 15.99
N SER A 9 4.32 -3.04 14.66
CA SER A 9 5.18 -2.23 13.79
C SER A 9 4.62 -0.83 13.50
N GLY A 10 3.52 -0.43 14.14
CA GLY A 10 2.92 0.91 14.00
C GLY A 10 1.94 1.06 12.83
N TYR A 11 1.51 -0.04 12.20
CA TYR A 11 0.51 -0.05 11.14
C TYR A 11 -0.86 -0.51 11.69
N PRO A 12 -1.79 0.42 12.00
CA PRO A 12 -3.07 0.06 12.58
C PRO A 12 -3.98 -0.62 11.55
N ILE A 13 -4.08 -1.95 11.62
CA ILE A 13 -4.99 -2.74 10.79
C ILE A 13 -6.36 -2.87 11.46
N SER A 14 -7.43 -2.70 10.68
CA SER A 14 -8.81 -2.91 11.15
C SER A 14 -9.05 -4.36 11.54
N GLY A 15 -9.79 -4.59 12.63
CA GLY A 15 -10.15 -5.95 13.10
C GLY A 15 -11.01 -6.77 12.13
N GLN A 16 -11.47 -6.18 11.03
CA GLN A 16 -12.16 -6.89 9.94
C GLN A 16 -11.21 -7.50 8.89
N VAL A 17 -9.92 -7.15 8.95
CA VAL A 17 -8.90 -7.71 8.08
C VAL A 17 -8.36 -8.97 8.75
N SER A 18 -8.42 -10.11 8.05
CA SER A 18 -7.84 -11.38 8.52
C SER A 18 -6.40 -11.52 8.04
N ASP A 19 -5.63 -12.40 8.69
CA ASP A 19 -4.25 -12.73 8.28
C ASP A 19 -4.17 -13.21 6.82
N ALA A 20 -5.19 -13.93 6.33
CA ALA A 20 -5.25 -14.35 4.92
C ALA A 20 -5.38 -13.17 3.94
N ILE A 21 -6.00 -12.06 4.35
CA ILE A 21 -6.08 -10.83 3.54
C ILE A 21 -4.73 -10.11 3.56
N VAL A 22 -4.03 -10.12 4.70
CA VAL A 22 -2.67 -9.58 4.84
C VAL A 22 -1.70 -10.36 3.96
N GLU A 23 -1.66 -11.68 4.07
CA GLU A 23 -0.81 -12.56 3.26
C GLU A 23 -1.01 -12.35 1.76
N ARG A 24 -2.26 -12.19 1.32
CA ARG A 24 -2.55 -11.88 -0.09
C ARG A 24 -2.01 -10.50 -0.49
N ALA A 25 -2.15 -9.50 0.37
CA ALA A 25 -1.60 -8.16 0.11
C ALA A 25 -0.06 -8.18 0.04
N GLU A 26 0.60 -8.92 0.92
CA GLU A 26 2.06 -9.11 0.89
C GLU A 26 2.51 -9.81 -0.40
N THR A 27 1.78 -10.85 -0.81
CA THR A 27 2.06 -11.57 -2.06
C THR A 27 1.90 -10.66 -3.28
N ASP A 28 0.82 -9.88 -3.34
CA ASP A 28 0.59 -8.90 -4.39
C ASP A 28 1.74 -7.87 -4.41
N VAL A 29 2.15 -7.37 -3.25
CA VAL A 29 3.24 -6.39 -3.13
C VAL A 29 4.58 -6.95 -3.58
N MET A 30 4.90 -8.17 -3.18
CA MET A 30 6.13 -8.83 -3.58
C MET A 30 6.23 -9.00 -5.09
N ASN A 31 5.14 -9.42 -5.73
CA ASN A 31 5.14 -9.72 -7.16
C ASN A 31 5.05 -8.46 -8.03
N CYS A 32 4.31 -7.45 -7.59
CA CYS A 32 4.05 -6.25 -8.40
C CYS A 32 5.05 -5.11 -8.15
N TYR A 33 5.65 -5.02 -6.96
CA TYR A 33 6.51 -3.89 -6.61
C TYR A 33 7.92 -4.33 -6.22
N VAL A 34 8.06 -5.24 -5.25
CA VAL A 34 9.38 -5.59 -4.71
C VAL A 34 10.22 -6.32 -5.76
N LYS A 35 9.80 -7.49 -6.23
CA LYS A 35 10.58 -8.29 -7.20
C LYS A 35 10.90 -7.53 -8.49
N PRO A 36 9.99 -6.72 -9.06
CA PRO A 36 10.35 -5.91 -10.20
C PRO A 36 11.43 -4.86 -9.92
N ILE A 37 11.49 -4.28 -8.70
CA ILE A 37 12.48 -3.25 -8.34
C ILE A 37 13.82 -3.87 -7.92
N VAL A 38 13.81 -4.91 -7.10
CA VAL A 38 15.05 -5.44 -6.48
C VAL A 38 15.51 -6.77 -7.07
N GLY A 39 14.68 -7.45 -7.85
CA GLY A 39 14.99 -8.72 -8.51
C GLY A 39 14.07 -9.88 -8.12
N VAL A 40 13.95 -10.86 -9.01
CA VAL A 40 13.01 -11.99 -8.88
C VAL A 40 13.29 -12.91 -7.68
N ASP A 41 14.54 -12.93 -7.21
CA ASP A 41 14.99 -13.76 -6.10
C ASP A 41 14.73 -13.13 -4.72
N ALA A 42 14.25 -11.88 -4.67
CA ALA A 42 13.93 -11.21 -3.42
C ALA A 42 12.83 -11.94 -2.64
N THR A 43 13.05 -12.10 -1.33
CA THR A 43 12.05 -12.66 -0.42
C THR A 43 11.43 -11.59 0.48
N VAL A 44 10.36 -11.96 1.20
CA VAL A 44 9.72 -11.05 2.15
C VAL A 44 10.67 -10.70 3.29
N GLU A 45 11.48 -11.67 3.72
CA GLU A 45 12.42 -11.54 4.83
C GLU A 45 13.53 -10.51 4.57
N ASP A 46 13.94 -10.36 3.30
CA ASP A 46 14.95 -9.38 2.89
C ASP A 46 14.43 -7.93 2.96
N TYR A 47 13.11 -7.76 2.82
CA TYR A 47 12.44 -6.46 2.65
C TYR A 47 11.21 -6.31 3.55
N ILE A 48 11.26 -6.86 4.77
CA ILE A 48 10.12 -6.91 5.71
C ILE A 48 9.49 -5.54 5.87
N GLU A 49 10.30 -4.51 6.14
CA GLU A 49 9.81 -3.16 6.41
C GLU A 49 9.07 -2.56 5.21
N GLU A 50 9.62 -2.69 4.00
CA GLU A 50 9.02 -2.19 2.77
C GLU A 50 7.76 -2.98 2.39
N VAL A 51 7.80 -4.31 2.53
CA VAL A 51 6.64 -5.18 2.27
C VAL A 51 5.51 -4.84 3.23
N MET A 52 5.80 -4.63 4.53
CA MET A 52 4.80 -4.18 5.49
C MET A 52 4.21 -2.83 5.10
N ALA A 53 5.06 -1.84 4.84
CA ALA A 53 4.63 -0.48 4.49
C ALA A 53 3.70 -0.46 3.26
N LEU A 54 4.13 -1.10 2.17
CA LEU A 54 3.39 -1.14 0.90
C LEU A 54 2.12 -1.98 1.00
N SER A 55 2.15 -3.10 1.74
CA SER A 55 0.94 -3.93 1.94
C SER A 55 -0.09 -3.19 2.78
N TYR A 56 0.35 -2.44 3.79
CA TYR A 56 -0.52 -1.57 4.57
C TYR A 56 -1.15 -0.47 3.71
N CYS A 57 -0.35 0.21 2.87
CA CYS A 57 -0.87 1.16 1.86
C CYS A 57 -1.96 0.51 0.99
N LEU A 58 -1.74 -0.72 0.49
CA LEU A 58 -2.67 -1.45 -0.36
C LEU A 58 -3.98 -1.78 0.38
N LEU A 59 -3.90 -2.16 1.66
CA LEU A 59 -5.07 -2.43 2.50
C LEU A 59 -5.89 -1.17 2.77
N LEU A 60 -5.24 -0.04 3.08
CA LEU A 60 -5.89 1.26 3.21
C LEU A 60 -6.56 1.70 1.91
N ARG A 61 -5.91 1.47 0.77
CA ARG A 61 -6.51 1.77 -0.53
C ARG A 61 -7.77 0.96 -0.79
N ARG A 62 -7.77 -0.33 -0.43
CA ARG A 62 -8.93 -1.22 -0.57
C ARG A 62 -10.10 -0.79 0.32
N SER A 63 -9.85 -0.17 1.48
CA SER A 63 -10.93 0.35 2.33
C SER A 63 -11.61 1.58 1.71
N ILE A 64 -10.86 2.50 1.09
CA ILE A 64 -11.40 3.64 0.31
C ILE A 64 -12.26 3.13 -0.87
N LEU A 65 -11.83 2.09 -1.59
CA LEU A 65 -12.63 1.56 -2.71
C LEU A 65 -13.95 0.95 -2.23
N LYS A 66 -13.96 0.22 -1.10
CA LYS A 66 -15.19 -0.38 -0.56
C LYS A 66 -16.24 0.65 -0.18
N THR A 67 -15.84 1.79 0.40
CA THR A 67 -16.79 2.88 0.73
C THR A 67 -17.40 3.51 -0.52
N ARG A 68 -16.66 3.58 -1.63
CA ARG A 68 -17.13 4.15 -2.91
C ARG A 68 -18.13 3.26 -3.67
N PHE A 69 -18.02 1.94 -3.58
CA PHE A 69 -18.87 1.00 -4.33
C PHE A 69 -19.96 0.32 -3.50
N GLY A 70 -19.82 0.26 -2.17
CA GLY A 70 -20.67 -0.55 -1.29
C GLY A 70 -21.85 0.16 -0.62
N SER A 71 -21.97 1.48 -0.75
CA SER A 71 -23.01 2.21 -0.04
C SER A 71 -23.51 3.41 -0.83
N GLU A 72 -24.82 3.43 -1.10
CA GLU A 72 -25.59 4.67 -1.16
C GLU A 72 -25.50 5.36 0.21
N GLN A 73 -24.34 5.91 0.56
CA GLN A 73 -24.26 6.88 1.63
C GLN A 73 -24.97 8.13 1.12
N LYS A 74 -26.02 8.55 1.84
CA LYS A 74 -26.68 9.84 1.63
C LYS A 74 -25.61 10.92 1.70
N LYS A 75 -25.19 11.38 0.51
CA LYS A 75 -24.17 12.40 0.29
C LYS A 75 -24.32 13.57 1.27
N SER A 76 -23.50 13.62 2.30
CA SER A 76 -23.17 14.86 2.97
C SER A 76 -22.15 15.57 2.09
N GLN A 77 -22.58 16.63 1.42
CA GLN A 77 -21.94 17.21 0.24
C GLN A 77 -20.48 17.70 0.44
N ASN A 78 -19.94 17.73 1.66
CA ASN A 78 -18.61 18.30 1.96
C ASN A 78 -17.71 17.47 2.92
N GLY A 79 -18.15 16.33 3.47
CA GLY A 79 -17.41 15.60 4.51
C GLY A 79 -16.51 14.46 4.01
N GLU A 80 -17.02 13.60 3.12
CA GLU A 80 -16.34 12.37 2.67
C GLU A 80 -15.05 12.63 1.89
N ARG A 81 -14.94 13.76 1.17
CA ARG A 81 -13.72 14.11 0.42
C ARG A 81 -12.52 14.42 1.32
N PHE A 82 -12.75 14.86 2.55
CA PHE A 82 -11.66 15.23 3.46
C PHE A 82 -10.99 14.00 4.05
N GLU A 83 -11.76 13.01 4.50
CA GLU A 83 -11.22 11.75 5.04
C GLU A 83 -10.44 10.95 3.98
N ASP A 84 -10.98 10.84 2.76
CA ASP A 84 -10.27 10.25 1.62
C ASP A 84 -8.93 10.96 1.37
N SER A 85 -8.90 12.30 1.42
CA SER A 85 -7.67 13.07 1.19
C SER A 85 -6.61 12.86 2.27
N ILE A 86 -7.02 12.64 3.52
CA ILE A 86 -6.12 12.33 4.64
C ILE A 86 -5.51 10.94 4.45
N ILE A 87 -6.34 9.93 4.13
CA ILE A 87 -5.87 8.57 3.91
C ILE A 87 -4.94 8.52 2.69
N LEU A 88 -5.25 9.24 1.61
CA LEU A 88 -4.35 9.35 0.45
C LEU A 88 -3.01 9.98 0.81
N ARG A 89 -3.02 11.07 1.58
CA ARG A 89 -1.77 11.69 2.06
C ARG A 89 -0.97 10.72 2.94
N GLN A 90 -1.65 9.94 3.77
CA GLN A 90 -1.02 8.89 4.58
C GLN A 90 -0.39 7.81 3.70
N ILE A 91 -1.13 7.29 2.72
CA ILE A 91 -0.61 6.32 1.73
C ILE A 91 0.63 6.88 1.05
N THR A 92 0.57 8.09 0.47
CA THR A 92 1.75 8.70 -0.19
C THR A 92 2.93 8.84 0.75
N SER A 93 2.70 9.29 2.00
CA SER A 93 3.77 9.50 2.98
C SER A 93 4.48 8.21 3.43
N ILE A 94 3.80 7.07 3.35
CA ILE A 94 4.35 5.75 3.71
C ILE A 94 4.96 5.08 2.48
N CYS A 95 4.25 5.12 1.36
CA CYS A 95 4.65 4.44 0.15
C CYS A 95 5.90 5.07 -0.49
N MET A 96 6.02 6.41 -0.54
CA MET A 96 7.18 7.05 -1.17
C MET A 96 8.51 6.67 -0.49
N PRO A 97 8.67 6.74 0.84
CA PRO A 97 9.90 6.27 1.50
C PRO A 97 10.18 4.78 1.30
N ALA A 98 9.15 3.93 1.32
CA ALA A 98 9.32 2.49 1.11
C ALA A 98 9.87 2.19 -0.29
N ILE A 99 9.35 2.86 -1.33
CA ILE A 99 9.86 2.72 -2.69
C ILE A 99 11.28 3.24 -2.83
N LEU A 100 11.58 4.43 -2.29
CA LEU A 100 12.95 4.97 -2.29
C LEU A 100 13.93 4.02 -1.58
N SER A 101 13.48 3.34 -0.50
CA SER A 101 14.28 2.32 0.17
C SER A 101 14.55 1.12 -0.74
N LEU A 102 13.53 0.60 -1.44
CA LEU A 102 13.71 -0.49 -2.41
C LEU A 102 14.65 -0.10 -3.55
N GLU A 103 14.49 1.11 -4.10
CA GLU A 103 15.34 1.62 -5.19
C GLU A 103 16.79 1.77 -4.75
N THR A 104 17.05 2.28 -3.54
CA THR A 104 18.42 2.41 -3.02
C THR A 104 19.06 1.08 -2.66
N LYS A 105 18.27 0.07 -2.29
CA LYS A 105 18.71 -1.30 -2.05
C LYS A 105 18.85 -2.13 -3.32
N SER A 106 18.36 -1.63 -4.47
CA SER A 106 18.45 -2.35 -5.72
C SER A 106 19.87 -2.33 -6.29
N LEU A 107 20.33 -3.49 -6.76
CA LEU A 107 21.57 -3.65 -7.52
C LEU A 107 21.31 -3.71 -9.03
N ILE A 108 20.05 -3.61 -9.44
CA ILE A 108 19.60 -3.76 -10.81
C ILE A 108 19.33 -2.36 -11.37
N ASP A 109 19.82 -2.05 -12.56
CA ASP A 109 19.36 -0.90 -13.35
C ASP A 109 17.93 -1.23 -13.81
N VAL A 110 16.94 -0.92 -12.97
CA VAL A 110 15.55 -1.26 -13.24
C VAL A 110 14.96 -0.23 -14.20
N PRO A 111 14.28 -0.65 -15.29
CA PRO A 111 13.37 0.25 -15.98
C PRO A 111 12.28 0.67 -15.00
N TYR A 112 12.14 1.98 -14.79
CA TYR A 112 11.22 2.65 -13.87
C TYR A 112 9.89 1.89 -13.74
N ASN A 113 9.71 1.13 -12.66
CA ASN A 113 8.47 0.42 -12.41
C ASN A 113 7.55 1.38 -11.66
N ASP A 114 6.64 2.00 -12.41
CA ASP A 114 5.82 3.10 -11.93
C ASP A 114 4.85 2.56 -10.86
N VAL A 115 5.16 2.79 -9.58
CA VAL A 115 4.30 2.51 -8.40
C VAL A 115 3.11 3.49 -8.34
N SER A 116 2.85 4.15 -9.47
CA SER A 116 1.75 5.06 -9.67
C SER A 116 0.44 4.37 -9.35
N ASP A 117 0.30 3.05 -9.47
CA ASP A 117 -0.95 2.37 -9.12
C ASP A 117 -1.28 2.37 -7.61
N ILE A 118 -0.36 2.15 -6.66
CA ILE A 118 -0.70 2.22 -5.21
C ILE A 118 -1.03 3.66 -4.79
N ILE A 119 -0.32 4.63 -5.37
CA ILE A 119 -0.41 6.05 -5.02
C ILE A 119 -1.55 6.74 -5.78
N ASP A 120 -1.87 6.31 -7.00
CA ASP A 120 -2.88 6.93 -7.84
C ASP A 120 -4.28 6.51 -7.44
N PHE A 121 -4.94 7.50 -6.84
CA PHE A 121 -6.37 7.65 -6.83
C PHE A 121 -6.78 8.93 -7.58
N GLY A 122 -6.13 9.20 -8.71
CA GLY A 122 -6.53 10.24 -9.64
C GLY A 122 -5.59 11.43 -9.79
N TYR A 123 -4.27 11.27 -9.63
CA TYR A 123 -3.31 12.24 -10.15
C TYR A 123 -2.95 11.84 -11.58
N TYR A 124 -3.90 12.05 -12.50
CA TYR A 124 -3.50 12.26 -13.89
C TYR A 124 -2.57 13.46 -13.92
N LYS A 125 -1.29 13.26 -14.26
CA LYS A 125 -0.44 14.37 -14.74
C LYS A 125 -1.19 15.00 -15.92
N LEU A 126 -1.57 16.28 -15.77
CA LEU A 126 -1.89 17.15 -16.90
C LEU A 126 -0.63 17.40 -17.72
#